data_AF-A0A7W7ZNK7-F1
#
_entry.id   AF-A0A7W7ZNK7-F1
#
_cell.length_a   1.000
_cell.length_b   1.000
_cell.length_c   1.000
_cell.angle_alpha   90.00
_cell.angle_beta   90.00
_cell.angle_gamma   90.00
#
_symmetry.space_group_name_H-M   'P 1'
#
loop_
_entity.id
_entity.type
_entity.pdbx_description
1 polymer ?
#
loop_
_entity_poly.entity_id
_entity_poly.type
_entity_poly.pdbx_seq_one_letter_code
_entity_poly.pdbx_strand_id
1 'polypeptide(L)'
;MATARKSQAKKTVKKTAAAVASTLSPQPPKGTPAGTPIFADPTFTPDPTKYKVAHASDTQAYKEMDALIAAHKFLPLAFPSVPGVAEPVLNLADALGPGGAAIVSSIESAGKMVFHSAGDTGATQGPKTENEVVDKLLADFTGEAAGAAPRFFYNLGDIVYSFGEHKYYYDQFYDAYRNYPAPIFAIPGNHDGIVLPAPAGTGNPDDSLSAFLANFCTPGFAHSTDSVGISRTTMIQPGVYFTLEAPFVRILGLYSNIMENPGVISSTPDPKSGKPKFPNLSDVQIDYLTAALTRIKKQKFTGAVILAVHHPPYAFGKHSGSMVMLKEIDAVCAAVGVWPHVVLSGHAHNYQRFTRTLGSRQIPFYVVGNGGHGLSKLNIDPTLRTPIPMPAFAQPERNDSVTLNSYDFKNYGYLRIVVNTKLLHLEYHPASDGTDTKTPDDSVTIDLATGTLTTQTIQS
;
A
#
# COMPACT_ATOMS: atom_id res chain seq x y z
N MET A 1 -63.27 -13.15 -17.17
CA MET A 1 -62.31 -12.90 -16.09
C MET A 1 -61.10 -13.79 -16.31
N ALA A 2 -59.99 -13.22 -16.80
CA ALA A 2 -58.74 -13.95 -17.03
C ALA A 2 -57.78 -13.69 -15.86
N THR A 3 -57.46 -14.71 -15.09
CA THR A 3 -56.52 -14.65 -13.97
C THR A 3 -55.09 -14.85 -14.48
N ALA A 4 -54.33 -13.75 -14.55
CA ALA A 4 -52.92 -13.77 -14.88
C ALA A 4 -52.09 -14.35 -13.70
N ARG A 5 -51.47 -15.52 -13.90
CA ARG A 5 -50.43 -16.05 -13.01
C ARG A 5 -49.13 -15.30 -13.25
N LYS A 6 -48.72 -14.45 -12.29
CA LYS A 6 -47.37 -13.87 -12.26
C LYS A 6 -46.35 -14.97 -11.92
N SER A 7 -45.46 -15.29 -12.85
CA SER A 7 -44.27 -16.10 -12.56
C SER A 7 -43.25 -15.26 -11.79
N GLN A 8 -43.02 -15.58 -10.52
CA GLN A 8 -41.87 -15.05 -9.79
C GLN A 8 -40.60 -15.71 -10.34
N ALA A 9 -39.79 -14.95 -11.08
CA ALA A 9 -38.44 -15.35 -11.42
C ALA A 9 -37.61 -15.41 -10.13
N LYS A 10 -37.23 -16.62 -9.71
CA LYS A 10 -36.22 -16.81 -8.65
C LYS A 10 -34.90 -16.20 -9.16
N LYS A 11 -34.51 -15.05 -8.61
CA LYS A 11 -33.14 -14.56 -8.72
C LYS A 11 -32.22 -15.56 -8.03
N THR A 12 -31.56 -16.41 -8.81
CA THR A 12 -30.47 -17.25 -8.33
C THR A 12 -29.30 -16.33 -7.99
N VAL A 13 -29.18 -15.93 -6.72
CA VAL A 13 -27.97 -15.28 -6.22
C VAL A 13 -26.85 -16.30 -6.38
N LYS A 14 -25.93 -16.09 -7.34
CA LYS A 14 -24.68 -16.85 -7.39
C LYS A 14 -24.00 -16.65 -6.04
N LYS A 15 -23.93 -17.71 -5.22
CA LYS A 15 -23.08 -17.71 -4.03
C LYS A 15 -21.67 -17.36 -4.47
N THR A 16 -21.20 -16.19 -4.09
CA THR A 16 -19.77 -15.86 -4.05
C THR A 16 -19.06 -16.97 -3.26
N ALA A 17 -17.87 -17.38 -3.71
CA ALA A 17 -17.06 -18.33 -2.93
C ALA A 17 -16.88 -17.76 -1.52
N ALA A 18 -17.01 -18.61 -0.49
CA ALA A 18 -16.84 -18.18 0.90
C ALA A 18 -15.46 -17.54 1.08
N ALA A 19 -15.41 -16.41 1.79
CA ALA A 19 -14.15 -15.76 2.15
C ALA A 19 -13.29 -16.73 2.97
N VAL A 20 -11.98 -16.69 2.75
CA VAL A 20 -11.02 -17.46 3.57
C VAL A 20 -10.93 -16.79 4.94
N ALA A 21 -10.83 -17.56 6.02
CA ALA A 21 -10.64 -16.99 7.35
C ALA A 21 -9.35 -16.15 7.41
N SER A 22 -9.36 -15.08 8.22
CA SER A 22 -8.15 -14.28 8.42
C SER A 22 -7.08 -15.11 9.11
N THR A 23 -5.85 -14.97 8.61
CA THR A 23 -4.65 -15.48 9.25
C THR A 23 -4.35 -14.61 10.46
N LEU A 24 -4.02 -15.24 11.59
CA LEU A 24 -3.57 -14.49 12.78
C LEU A 24 -2.09 -14.15 12.63
N SER A 25 -1.70 -12.98 13.16
CA SER A 25 -0.29 -12.64 13.28
C SER A 25 0.43 -13.64 14.19
N PRO A 26 1.64 -14.10 13.82
CA PRO A 26 2.47 -14.92 14.69
C PRO A 26 3.17 -14.11 15.79
N GLN A 27 3.04 -12.78 15.79
CA GLN A 27 3.70 -11.93 16.78
C GLN A 27 3.17 -12.20 18.20
N PRO A 28 4.03 -12.15 19.23
CA PRO A 28 3.57 -12.19 20.61
C PRO A 28 2.67 -10.98 20.90
N PRO A 29 1.66 -11.12 21.78
CA PRO A 29 0.89 -9.97 22.24
C PRO A 29 1.80 -8.90 22.84
N LYS A 30 1.70 -7.67 22.33
CA LYS A 30 2.38 -6.47 22.85
C LYS A 30 1.34 -5.39 23.13
N GLY A 31 1.63 -4.53 24.11
CA GLY A 31 0.70 -3.48 24.54
C GLY A 31 -0.44 -3.99 25.42
N THR A 32 -1.42 -3.13 25.68
CA THR A 32 -2.59 -3.46 26.51
C THR A 32 -3.74 -3.91 25.62
N PRO A 33 -4.27 -5.14 25.75
CA PRO A 33 -5.38 -5.62 24.91
C PRO A 33 -6.60 -4.69 25.00
N ALA A 34 -7.16 -4.32 23.84
CA ALA A 34 -8.33 -3.46 23.74
C ALA A 34 -9.62 -4.24 23.43
N GLY A 35 -9.51 -5.43 22.83
CA GLY A 35 -10.63 -6.30 22.45
C GLY A 35 -11.47 -5.80 21.26
N THR A 36 -11.65 -4.48 21.12
CA THR A 36 -12.28 -3.83 19.96
C THR A 36 -11.37 -2.74 19.40
N PRO A 37 -11.39 -2.51 18.08
CA PRO A 37 -10.56 -1.48 17.49
C PRO A 37 -11.07 -0.07 17.84
N ILE A 38 -10.13 0.85 18.02
CA ILE A 38 -10.38 2.29 18.06
C ILE A 38 -9.53 2.90 16.95
N PHE A 39 -10.16 3.57 15.99
CA PHE A 39 -9.44 4.11 14.83
C PHE A 39 -9.10 5.59 14.99
N ALA A 40 -9.94 6.38 15.61
CA ALA A 40 -9.64 7.77 15.94
C ALA A 40 -9.80 8.01 17.44
N ASP A 41 -9.13 9.03 17.94
CA ASP A 41 -9.39 9.54 19.28
C ASP A 41 -10.86 9.95 19.40
N PRO A 42 -11.51 9.63 20.53
CA PRO A 42 -12.93 9.90 20.74
C PRO A 42 -13.23 11.41 20.81
N THR A 43 -12.22 12.21 21.12
CA THR A 43 -12.30 13.67 21.13
C THR A 43 -11.37 14.22 20.08
N PHE A 44 -11.90 15.01 19.14
CA PHE A 44 -11.09 15.72 18.18
C PHE A 44 -10.09 16.63 18.90
N THR A 45 -8.83 16.54 18.52
CA THR A 45 -7.76 17.41 19.03
C THR A 45 -7.11 18.18 17.88
N PRO A 46 -6.68 19.44 18.08
CA PRO A 46 -5.98 20.24 17.06
C PRO A 46 -4.65 19.61 16.64
N ASP A 47 -4.17 19.94 15.44
CA ASP A 47 -2.94 19.37 14.90
C ASP A 47 -1.69 19.72 15.69
N PRO A 48 -0.75 18.76 15.82
CA PRO A 48 0.52 19.04 16.45
C PRO A 48 1.25 20.09 15.63
N THR A 49 1.76 21.11 16.32
CA THR A 49 2.60 22.16 15.71
C THR A 49 4.09 21.82 15.75
N LYS A 50 4.45 20.80 16.53
CA LYS A 50 5.81 20.26 16.68
C LYS A 50 5.75 18.80 17.12
N TYR A 51 6.77 18.03 16.80
CA TYR A 51 6.97 16.70 17.39
C TYR A 51 7.39 16.79 18.86
N LYS A 52 6.97 15.81 19.64
CA LYS A 52 7.39 15.64 21.05
C LYS A 52 8.81 15.10 21.13
N VAL A 53 9.16 14.18 20.26
CA VAL A 53 10.50 13.61 20.17
C VAL A 53 11.24 14.28 19.01
N ALA A 54 12.27 15.05 19.35
CA ALA A 54 13.12 15.65 18.32
C ALA A 54 13.80 14.57 17.48
N HIS A 55 13.77 14.76 16.16
CA HIS A 55 14.49 13.90 15.23
C HIS A 55 15.99 14.27 15.26
N ALA A 56 16.85 13.28 15.48
CA ALA A 56 18.30 13.50 15.56
C ALA A 56 18.90 13.53 14.14
N SER A 57 20.05 14.17 13.95
CA SER A 57 20.65 14.20 12.61
C SER A 57 21.03 12.81 12.11
N ASP A 58 20.47 12.42 10.97
CA ASP A 58 20.83 11.16 10.28
C ASP A 58 22.14 11.24 9.49
N THR A 59 22.87 12.36 9.54
CA THR A 59 24.05 12.57 8.69
C THR A 59 25.08 11.45 8.83
N GLN A 60 25.31 10.97 10.05
CA GLN A 60 26.23 9.86 10.30
C GLN A 60 25.68 8.54 9.75
N ALA A 61 24.40 8.26 10.02
CA ALA A 61 23.71 7.07 9.57
C ALA A 61 23.75 6.94 8.03
N TYR A 62 23.42 8.01 7.30
CA TYR A 62 23.50 8.03 5.84
C TYR A 62 24.93 7.88 5.33
N LYS A 63 25.94 8.49 5.97
CA LYS A 63 27.34 8.30 5.58
C LYS A 63 27.79 6.84 5.73
N GLU A 64 27.38 6.19 6.81
CA GLU A 64 27.69 4.77 7.04
C GLU A 64 26.96 3.87 6.04
N MET A 65 25.69 4.16 5.76
CA MET A 65 24.92 3.47 4.72
C MET A 65 25.56 3.62 3.33
N ASP A 66 25.94 4.84 2.94
CA ASP A 66 26.61 5.13 1.67
C ASP A 66 27.94 4.35 1.56
N ALA A 67 28.71 4.29 2.64
CA ALA A 67 29.95 3.51 2.68
C ALA A 67 29.69 2.00 2.51
N LEU A 68 28.62 1.47 3.11
CA LEU A 68 28.23 0.06 2.94
C LEU A 68 27.74 -0.21 1.51
N ILE A 69 26.96 0.70 0.92
CA ILE A 69 26.50 0.60 -0.46
C ILE A 69 27.69 0.60 -1.42
N ALA A 70 28.62 1.55 -1.27
CA ALA A 70 29.83 1.64 -2.07
C ALA A 70 30.73 0.39 -1.95
N ALA A 71 30.70 -0.27 -0.79
CA ALA A 71 31.42 -1.52 -0.53
C ALA A 71 30.63 -2.79 -0.91
N HIS A 72 29.42 -2.67 -1.44
CA HIS A 72 28.49 -3.78 -1.71
C HIS A 72 28.18 -4.66 -0.47
N LYS A 73 28.11 -4.02 0.70
CA LYS A 73 27.84 -4.65 2.01
C LYS A 73 26.48 -4.28 2.60
N PHE A 74 25.75 -3.35 1.97
CA PHE A 74 24.36 -3.08 2.30
C PHE A 74 23.46 -4.07 1.56
N LEU A 75 23.13 -5.17 2.24
CA LEU A 75 22.43 -6.32 1.67
C LEU A 75 21.02 -6.43 2.26
N PRO A 76 20.06 -7.01 1.51
CA PRO A 76 18.71 -7.24 2.03
C PRO A 76 18.73 -8.24 3.20
N LEU A 77 17.76 -8.13 4.11
CA LEU A 77 17.59 -9.01 5.27
C LEU A 77 16.54 -10.10 5.00
N ALA A 78 16.60 -11.22 5.72
CA ALA A 78 15.65 -12.31 5.55
C ALA A 78 14.20 -11.84 5.75
N PHE A 79 13.28 -12.33 4.92
CA PHE A 79 11.86 -12.00 5.04
C PHE A 79 11.25 -12.68 6.27
N PRO A 80 10.57 -11.94 7.17
CA PRO A 80 9.76 -12.56 8.22
C PRO A 80 8.60 -13.35 7.59
N SER A 81 8.60 -14.68 7.73
CA SER A 81 7.53 -15.54 7.19
C SER A 81 6.32 -15.61 8.13
N VAL A 82 5.13 -15.84 7.57
CA VAL A 82 3.92 -16.19 8.34
C VAL A 82 3.75 -17.71 8.38
N PRO A 83 3.99 -18.38 9.53
CA PRO A 83 4.03 -19.84 9.58
C PRO A 83 2.70 -20.52 9.24
N GLY A 84 2.77 -21.69 8.60
CA GLY A 84 1.61 -22.56 8.38
C GLY A 84 0.68 -22.16 7.23
N VAL A 85 0.93 -21.04 6.54
CA VAL A 85 0.15 -20.61 5.38
C VAL A 85 1.06 -20.15 4.23
N ALA A 86 0.68 -20.50 3.00
CA ALA A 86 1.31 -19.91 1.82
C ALA A 86 0.76 -18.50 1.56
N GLU A 87 -0.52 -18.27 1.86
CA GLU A 87 -1.20 -16.98 1.69
C GLU A 87 -1.69 -16.44 3.03
N PRO A 88 -1.00 -15.44 3.62
CA PRO A 88 -1.54 -14.69 4.74
C PRO A 88 -2.68 -13.81 4.26
N VAL A 89 -3.86 -13.96 4.86
CA VAL A 89 -5.08 -13.23 4.46
C VAL A 89 -5.61 -12.43 5.65
N LEU A 90 -6.06 -11.19 5.40
CA LEU A 90 -6.84 -10.40 6.35
C LEU A 90 -8.16 -10.00 5.71
N ASN A 91 -9.28 -10.29 6.36
CA ASN A 91 -10.59 -9.78 5.95
C ASN A 91 -10.85 -8.41 6.55
N LEU A 92 -11.41 -7.49 5.75
CA LEU A 92 -11.82 -6.16 6.21
C LEU A 92 -12.82 -6.25 7.38
N ALA A 93 -13.72 -7.24 7.38
CA ALA A 93 -14.66 -7.44 8.48
C ALA A 93 -13.95 -7.70 9.81
N ASP A 94 -12.91 -8.53 9.83
CA ASP A 94 -12.16 -8.84 11.04
C ASP A 94 -11.34 -7.63 11.51
N ALA A 95 -10.74 -6.89 10.57
CA ALA A 95 -10.02 -5.66 10.85
C ALA A 95 -10.90 -4.55 11.44
N LEU A 96 -12.20 -4.54 11.12
CA LEU A 96 -13.20 -3.62 11.68
C LEU A 96 -13.79 -4.09 13.02
N GLY A 97 -13.38 -5.26 13.53
CA GLY A 97 -13.83 -5.80 14.81
C GLY A 97 -15.31 -6.24 14.83
N PRO A 98 -15.98 -6.26 15.99
CA PRO A 98 -17.33 -6.83 16.14
C PRO A 98 -18.41 -6.23 15.21
N GLY A 99 -18.28 -4.96 14.82
CA GLY A 99 -19.20 -4.30 13.89
C GLY A 99 -18.88 -4.51 12.41
N GLY A 100 -17.75 -5.16 12.10
CA GLY A 100 -17.18 -5.22 10.76
C GLY A 100 -18.06 -5.93 9.74
N ALA A 101 -18.74 -7.01 10.12
CA ALA A 101 -19.67 -7.71 9.22
C ALA A 101 -20.81 -6.80 8.75
N ALA A 102 -21.38 -5.99 9.65
CA ALA A 102 -22.45 -5.05 9.31
C ALA A 102 -21.94 -3.92 8.39
N ILE A 103 -20.73 -3.41 8.65
CA ILE A 103 -20.10 -2.40 7.79
C ILE A 103 -19.85 -2.97 6.39
N VAL A 104 -19.30 -4.20 6.29
CA VAL A 104 -19.08 -4.90 5.01
C VAL A 104 -20.40 -5.08 4.26
N SER A 105 -21.47 -5.53 4.92
CA SER A 105 -22.79 -5.62 4.28
C SER A 105 -23.32 -4.25 3.81
N SER A 106 -23.01 -3.16 4.53
CA SER A 106 -23.39 -1.81 4.08
C SER A 106 -22.64 -1.37 2.82
N ILE A 107 -21.35 -1.74 2.69
CA ILE A 107 -20.53 -1.49 1.49
C ILE A 107 -21.09 -2.28 0.31
N GLU A 108 -21.40 -3.56 0.50
CA GLU A 108 -22.01 -4.40 -0.53
C GLU A 108 -23.36 -3.85 -1.00
N SER A 109 -24.17 -3.37 -0.06
CA SER A 109 -25.47 -2.75 -0.35
C SER A 109 -25.33 -1.42 -1.09
N ALA A 110 -24.30 -0.62 -0.77
CA ALA A 110 -23.96 0.60 -1.51
C ALA A 110 -23.42 0.29 -2.93
N GLY A 111 -22.97 -0.94 -3.17
CA GLY A 111 -22.47 -1.38 -4.47
C GLY A 111 -21.11 -0.82 -4.85
N LYS A 112 -20.45 -0.09 -3.95
CA LYS A 112 -19.11 0.49 -4.13
C LYS A 112 -18.39 0.66 -2.79
N MET A 113 -17.08 0.83 -2.86
CA MET A 113 -16.22 1.14 -1.72
C MET A 113 -15.23 2.24 -2.10
N VAL A 114 -14.89 3.08 -1.13
CA VAL A 114 -13.83 4.10 -1.25
C VAL A 114 -12.74 3.81 -0.22
N PHE A 115 -11.47 4.02 -0.57
CA PHE A 115 -10.34 3.94 0.36
C PHE A 115 -9.19 4.84 -0.11
N HIS A 116 -8.26 5.13 0.78
CA HIS A 116 -7.10 5.98 0.50
C HIS A 116 -5.82 5.15 0.31
N SER A 117 -4.82 5.70 -0.39
CA SER A 117 -3.47 5.13 -0.45
C SER A 117 -2.39 6.18 -0.72
N ALA A 118 -1.25 6.07 -0.05
CA ALA A 118 -0.06 6.91 -0.14
C ALA A 118 1.09 6.21 0.60
N GLY A 119 2.34 6.49 0.24
CA GLY A 119 3.53 6.06 0.97
C GLY A 119 4.33 7.26 1.44
N ASP A 120 5.39 6.97 2.20
CA ASP A 120 6.39 7.97 2.59
C ASP A 120 5.73 9.07 3.42
N THR A 121 4.95 8.62 4.40
CA THR A 121 4.01 9.45 5.15
C THR A 121 4.64 10.14 6.35
N GLY A 122 5.72 9.59 6.91
CA GLY A 122 6.42 10.21 8.03
C GLY A 122 7.33 11.35 7.58
N ALA A 123 7.63 12.29 8.47
CA ALA A 123 8.56 13.38 8.19
C ALA A 123 9.59 13.57 9.33
N THR A 124 10.78 14.03 8.97
CA THR A 124 11.86 14.31 9.93
C THR A 124 11.89 15.76 10.39
N GLN A 125 11.30 16.68 9.61
CA GLN A 125 11.40 18.13 9.83
C GLN A 125 10.31 18.69 10.76
N GLY A 126 9.24 17.94 11.01
CA GLY A 126 8.09 18.38 11.79
C GLY A 126 6.76 18.05 11.11
N PRO A 127 5.65 18.17 11.84
CA PRO A 127 4.36 17.61 11.44
C PRO A 127 3.69 18.36 10.28
N LYS A 128 4.21 19.52 9.87
CA LYS A 128 3.53 20.42 8.93
C LYS A 128 3.13 19.72 7.61
N THR A 129 4.04 18.97 7.01
CA THR A 129 3.82 18.34 5.70
C THR A 129 2.94 17.09 5.81
N GLU A 130 3.06 16.35 6.91
CA GLU A 130 2.15 15.24 7.22
C GLU A 130 0.72 15.76 7.46
N ASN A 131 0.57 16.78 8.31
CA ASN A 131 -0.72 17.39 8.61
C ASN A 131 -1.40 17.90 7.34
N GLU A 132 -0.66 18.51 6.40
CA GLU A 132 -1.22 18.98 5.13
C GLU A 132 -1.94 17.85 4.36
N VAL A 133 -1.33 16.65 4.33
CA VAL A 133 -1.92 15.48 3.68
C VAL A 133 -3.06 14.91 4.52
N VAL A 134 -2.87 14.78 5.84
CA VAL A 134 -3.88 14.23 6.76
C VAL A 134 -5.15 15.08 6.77
N ASP A 135 -5.04 16.41 6.78
CA ASP A 135 -6.18 17.31 6.75
C ASP A 135 -7.04 17.10 5.50
N LYS A 136 -6.39 16.91 4.34
CA LYS A 136 -7.10 16.62 3.10
C LYS A 136 -7.73 15.22 3.11
N LEU A 137 -7.03 14.21 3.64
CA LEU A 137 -7.59 12.87 3.87
C LEU A 137 -8.84 12.92 4.77
N LEU A 138 -8.82 13.72 5.84
CA LEU A 138 -9.95 13.87 6.77
C LEU A 138 -11.15 14.56 6.13
N ALA A 139 -10.91 15.50 5.23
CA ALA A 139 -11.98 16.19 4.52
C ALA A 139 -12.85 15.22 3.71
N ASP A 140 -12.33 14.07 3.27
CA ASP A 140 -13.09 13.05 2.51
C ASP A 140 -14.07 12.24 3.39
N PHE A 141 -14.14 12.50 4.70
CA PHE A 141 -15.15 11.93 5.58
C PHE A 141 -16.35 12.87 5.80
N THR A 142 -16.31 14.09 5.26
CA THR A 142 -17.31 15.14 5.49
C THR A 142 -18.01 15.53 4.20
N GLY A 143 -19.32 15.74 4.24
CA GLY A 143 -20.09 16.20 3.07
C GLY A 143 -20.29 15.17 1.95
N GLU A 144 -19.76 13.95 2.12
CA GLU A 144 -19.86 12.87 1.14
C GLU A 144 -21.26 12.25 1.05
N ALA A 145 -21.61 11.77 -0.15
CA ALA A 145 -22.80 10.95 -0.34
C ALA A 145 -22.73 9.64 0.47
N ALA A 146 -23.89 9.05 0.76
CA ALA A 146 -23.95 7.78 1.48
C ALA A 146 -23.13 6.70 0.75
N GLY A 147 -22.13 6.14 1.44
CA GLY A 147 -21.24 5.11 0.89
C GLY A 147 -20.04 5.64 0.09
N ALA A 148 -19.83 6.97 0.02
CA ALA A 148 -18.65 7.58 -0.60
C ALA A 148 -17.52 7.90 0.41
N ALA A 149 -17.81 7.83 1.72
CA ALA A 149 -16.78 7.96 2.76
C ALA A 149 -15.75 6.80 2.67
N PRO A 150 -14.44 7.10 2.82
CA PRO A 150 -13.38 6.10 2.83
C PRO A 150 -13.56 5.05 3.93
N ARG A 151 -13.17 3.80 3.65
CA ARG A 151 -13.31 2.67 4.58
C ARG A 151 -12.01 2.25 5.24
N PHE A 152 -10.87 2.63 4.66
CA PHE A 152 -9.54 2.43 5.21
C PHE A 152 -8.53 3.30 4.46
N PHE A 153 -7.33 3.38 5.03
CA PHE A 153 -6.12 3.89 4.36
C PHE A 153 -5.14 2.72 4.15
N TYR A 154 -4.63 2.53 2.94
CA TYR A 154 -3.60 1.55 2.63
C TYR A 154 -2.27 2.26 2.39
N ASN A 155 -1.46 2.34 3.44
CA ASN A 155 -0.15 2.98 3.44
C ASN A 155 0.88 2.10 2.69
N LEU A 156 1.66 2.73 1.80
CA LEU A 156 2.60 2.06 0.90
C LEU A 156 4.02 1.98 1.47
N GLY A 157 4.20 2.22 2.77
CA GLY A 157 5.47 2.05 3.49
C GLY A 157 6.19 3.35 3.76
N ASP A 158 7.28 3.26 4.51
CA ASP A 158 8.03 4.39 5.08
C ASP A 158 7.12 5.26 5.95
N ILE A 159 6.58 4.60 6.97
CA ILE A 159 5.60 5.18 7.89
C ILE A 159 6.29 6.14 8.86
N VAL A 160 7.47 5.74 9.32
CA VAL A 160 8.27 6.49 10.28
C VAL A 160 9.67 6.68 9.75
N TYR A 161 10.05 7.93 9.53
CA TYR A 161 11.40 8.31 9.15
C TYR A 161 12.29 8.60 10.36
N SER A 162 13.57 8.24 10.31
CA SER A 162 14.25 7.66 9.14
C SER A 162 14.48 6.16 9.24
N PHE A 163 14.34 5.52 10.40
CA PHE A 163 14.71 4.11 10.52
C PHE A 163 13.64 3.30 11.26
N GLY A 164 12.36 3.70 11.11
CA GLY A 164 11.24 2.93 11.64
C GLY A 164 11.25 2.82 13.16
N GLU A 165 11.87 3.76 13.87
CA GLU A 165 12.12 3.59 15.30
C GLU A 165 10.85 3.80 16.16
N HIS A 166 10.66 2.94 17.15
CA HIS A 166 9.55 3.01 18.13
C HIS A 166 9.30 4.41 18.69
N LYS A 167 10.37 5.16 19.03
CA LYS A 167 10.28 6.49 19.64
C LYS A 167 9.60 7.54 18.75
N TYR A 168 9.55 7.34 17.44
CA TYR A 168 8.99 8.30 16.48
C TYR A 168 7.57 7.93 16.01
N TYR A 169 7.09 6.73 16.34
CA TYR A 169 5.72 6.30 16.03
C TYR A 169 4.65 7.18 16.68
N TYR A 170 4.91 7.68 17.89
CA TYR A 170 3.98 8.61 18.52
C TYR A 170 3.70 9.80 17.61
N ASP A 171 4.76 10.49 17.17
CA ASP A 171 4.65 11.74 16.45
C ASP A 171 4.20 11.55 14.99
N GLN A 172 4.82 10.61 14.27
CA GLN A 172 4.66 10.45 12.81
C GLN A 172 3.50 9.50 12.42
N PHE A 173 2.92 8.77 13.37
CA PHE A 173 1.80 7.87 13.09
C PHE A 173 0.62 8.10 14.03
N TYR A 174 0.81 7.95 15.34
CA TYR A 174 -0.32 7.99 16.28
C TYR A 174 -0.92 9.39 16.40
N ASP A 175 -0.10 10.41 16.65
CA ASP A 175 -0.54 11.81 16.78
C ASP A 175 -0.95 12.35 15.39
N ALA A 176 -0.12 12.15 14.36
CA ALA A 176 -0.43 12.57 12.98
C ALA A 176 -1.80 12.05 12.50
N TYR A 177 -2.11 10.76 12.71
CA TYR A 177 -3.36 10.14 12.26
C TYR A 177 -4.41 9.96 13.38
N ARG A 178 -4.29 10.67 14.51
CA ARG A 178 -5.20 10.51 15.68
C ARG A 178 -6.67 10.73 15.34
N ASN A 179 -6.95 11.59 14.37
CA ASN A 179 -8.32 11.94 13.96
C ASN A 179 -8.84 11.08 12.78
N TYR A 180 -8.01 10.25 12.14
CA TYR A 180 -8.42 9.46 10.96
C TYR A 180 -9.33 8.28 11.37
N PRO A 181 -10.62 8.26 11.00
CA PRO A 181 -11.64 7.45 11.68
C PRO A 181 -11.75 6.00 11.17
N ALA A 182 -10.79 5.53 10.38
CA ALA A 182 -10.81 4.22 9.73
C ALA A 182 -9.49 3.44 9.96
N PRO A 183 -9.48 2.12 9.75
CA PRO A 183 -8.25 1.34 9.85
C PRO A 183 -7.19 1.82 8.86
N ILE A 184 -5.94 1.72 9.26
CA ILE A 184 -4.78 2.01 8.41
C ILE A 184 -4.02 0.69 8.24
N PHE A 185 -4.06 0.13 7.04
CA PHE A 185 -3.22 -1.02 6.68
C PHE A 185 -1.93 -0.53 6.06
N ALA A 186 -0.86 -1.32 6.16
CA ALA A 186 0.42 -0.95 5.57
C ALA A 186 1.20 -2.16 5.04
N ILE A 187 1.99 -1.92 4.01
CA ILE A 187 3.21 -2.69 3.72
C ILE A 187 4.41 -1.90 4.24
N PRO A 188 5.53 -2.54 4.63
CA PRO A 188 6.71 -1.80 5.05
C PRO A 188 7.51 -1.29 3.84
N GLY A 189 8.12 -0.13 4.01
CA GLY A 189 9.16 0.40 3.13
C GLY A 189 10.56 0.06 3.60
N ASN A 190 11.58 0.64 2.95
CA ASN A 190 12.96 0.40 3.38
C ASN A 190 13.22 1.02 4.75
N HIS A 191 12.76 2.25 5.00
CA HIS A 191 13.00 2.96 6.26
C HIS A 191 12.35 2.23 7.45
N ASP A 192 11.26 1.50 7.25
CA ASP A 192 10.64 0.68 8.30
C ASP A 192 11.50 -0.53 8.73
N GLY A 193 12.47 -0.95 7.89
CA GLY A 193 13.26 -2.16 8.09
C GLY A 193 14.77 -1.94 8.22
N ILE A 194 15.31 -0.76 7.88
CA ILE A 194 16.76 -0.50 7.91
C ILE A 194 17.34 -0.76 9.30
N VAL A 195 18.43 -1.53 9.34
CA VAL A 195 19.30 -1.67 10.51
C VAL A 195 20.71 -1.34 10.08
N LEU A 196 21.29 -0.28 10.67
CA LEU A 196 22.68 0.11 10.45
C LEU A 196 23.60 -0.52 11.50
N PRO A 197 24.90 -0.77 11.18
CA PRO A 197 25.87 -1.21 12.17
C PRO A 197 26.13 -0.14 13.23
N ALA A 198 26.73 -0.55 14.35
CA ALA A 198 27.24 0.41 15.32
C ALA A 198 28.36 1.27 14.69
N PRO A 199 28.42 2.58 15.01
CA PRO A 199 27.61 3.27 16.02
C PRO A 199 26.29 3.89 15.51
N ALA A 200 26.00 3.92 14.20
CA ALA A 200 24.76 4.55 13.70
C ALA A 200 23.49 3.75 13.99
N GLY A 201 23.60 2.43 14.17
CA GLY A 201 22.50 1.57 14.59
C GLY A 201 23.00 0.44 15.50
N THR A 202 22.16 -0.58 15.69
CA THR A 202 22.48 -1.72 16.57
C THR A 202 23.34 -2.78 15.89
N GLY A 203 23.31 -2.82 14.56
CA GLY A 203 23.89 -3.89 13.75
C GLY A 203 23.21 -5.24 13.90
N ASN A 204 22.10 -5.33 14.65
CA ASN A 204 21.38 -6.57 14.90
C ASN A 204 20.22 -6.73 13.89
N PRO A 205 20.29 -7.66 12.93
CA PRO A 205 19.25 -7.87 11.93
C PRO A 205 17.85 -8.12 12.52
N ASP A 206 17.77 -8.69 13.73
CA ASP A 206 16.50 -8.97 14.42
C ASP A 206 15.74 -7.70 14.83
N ASP A 207 16.40 -6.53 14.84
CA ASP A 207 15.76 -5.25 15.13
C ASP A 207 14.99 -4.69 13.92
N SER A 208 15.22 -5.25 12.72
CA SER A 208 14.53 -4.86 11.50
C SER A 208 13.02 -5.04 11.66
N LEU A 209 12.23 -4.06 11.21
CA LEU A 209 10.76 -4.07 11.26
C LEU A 209 10.17 -4.15 12.67
N SER A 210 10.95 -4.03 13.75
CA SER A 210 10.48 -4.25 15.13
C SER A 210 9.23 -3.41 15.47
N ALA A 211 9.27 -2.11 15.15
CA ALA A 211 8.14 -1.22 15.42
C ALA A 211 6.97 -1.45 14.45
N PHE A 212 7.25 -1.74 13.17
CA PHE A 212 6.22 -2.09 12.20
C PHE A 212 5.44 -3.32 12.67
N LEU A 213 6.13 -4.39 13.06
CA LEU A 213 5.52 -5.61 13.57
C LEU A 213 4.72 -5.37 14.86
N ALA A 214 5.24 -4.54 15.77
CA ALA A 214 4.59 -4.21 17.03
C ALA A 214 3.31 -3.37 16.88
N ASN A 215 3.19 -2.57 15.81
CA ASN A 215 2.06 -1.64 15.63
C ASN A 215 1.05 -2.11 14.57
N PHE A 216 1.50 -2.83 13.53
CA PHE A 216 0.63 -3.27 12.42
C PHE A 216 0.31 -4.76 12.43
N CYS A 217 1.19 -5.58 12.99
CA CYS A 217 1.06 -7.04 12.92
C CYS A 217 0.75 -7.64 14.30
N THR A 218 -0.21 -7.09 15.05
CA THR A 218 -0.53 -7.64 16.39
C THR A 218 -1.50 -8.82 16.28
N PRO A 219 -1.48 -9.79 17.22
CA PRO A 219 -2.41 -10.92 17.20
C PRO A 219 -3.87 -10.53 17.52
N GLY A 220 -4.08 -9.30 18.00
CA GLY A 220 -5.38 -8.69 18.28
C GLY A 220 -5.22 -7.20 18.56
N PHE A 221 -6.34 -6.45 18.62
CA PHE A 221 -6.30 -5.01 18.90
C PHE A 221 -5.73 -4.73 20.29
N ALA A 222 -4.72 -3.85 20.35
CA ALA A 222 -4.09 -3.42 21.59
C ALA A 222 -3.79 -1.91 21.57
N HIS A 223 -3.66 -1.32 22.74
CA HIS A 223 -3.01 -0.02 22.90
C HIS A 223 -1.50 -0.23 22.94
N SER A 224 -0.82 0.27 21.91
CA SER A 224 0.63 0.19 21.80
C SER A 224 1.32 1.03 22.87
N THR A 225 2.49 0.59 23.32
CA THR A 225 3.38 1.44 24.13
C THR A 225 3.84 2.67 23.35
N ASP A 226 3.88 2.59 22.02
CA ASP A 226 4.32 3.66 21.13
C ASP A 226 3.23 4.74 20.94
N SER A 227 1.98 4.48 21.33
CA SER A 227 0.89 5.45 21.18
C SER A 227 0.86 6.54 22.24
N VAL A 228 1.61 6.37 23.35
CA VAL A 228 1.79 7.33 24.46
C VAL A 228 0.48 8.05 24.85
N GLY A 229 -0.60 7.29 24.99
CA GLY A 229 -1.91 7.79 25.44
C GLY A 229 -2.92 8.12 24.34
N ILE A 230 -2.54 8.05 23.06
CA ILE A 230 -3.49 8.09 21.94
C ILE A 230 -4.33 6.81 21.93
N SER A 231 -5.64 6.96 21.73
CA SER A 231 -6.64 5.89 21.85
C SER A 231 -6.59 4.92 20.67
N ARG A 232 -6.10 5.36 19.50
CA ARG A 232 -5.95 4.51 18.31
C ARG A 232 -5.26 3.20 18.68
N THR A 233 -5.89 2.09 18.38
CA THR A 233 -5.34 0.74 18.60
C THR A 233 -4.38 0.34 17.49
N THR A 234 -3.54 -0.65 17.77
CA THR A 234 -2.75 -1.37 16.77
C THR A 234 -3.63 -2.06 15.72
N MET A 235 -3.01 -2.48 14.62
CA MET A 235 -3.67 -3.27 13.56
C MET A 235 -3.33 -4.75 13.69
N ILE A 236 -4.14 -5.59 13.03
CA ILE A 236 -4.07 -7.04 13.14
C ILE A 236 -3.60 -7.74 11.86
N GLN A 237 -2.69 -7.11 11.13
CA GLN A 237 -2.16 -7.71 9.91
C GLN A 237 -1.43 -9.02 10.24
N PRO A 238 -1.53 -10.05 9.37
CA PRO A 238 -0.88 -11.32 9.65
C PRO A 238 0.64 -11.29 9.47
N GLY A 239 1.16 -10.26 8.79
CA GLY A 239 2.59 -10.10 8.54
C GLY A 239 2.89 -8.90 7.63
N VAL A 240 4.14 -8.82 7.19
CA VAL A 240 4.66 -7.72 6.34
C VAL A 240 4.31 -7.86 4.86
N TYR A 241 3.84 -9.04 4.47
CA TYR A 241 3.21 -9.31 3.18
C TYR A 241 1.91 -10.07 3.45
N PHE A 242 0.81 -9.68 2.82
CA PHE A 242 -0.50 -10.28 3.04
C PHE A 242 -1.51 -9.84 1.98
N THR A 243 -2.58 -10.61 1.82
CA THR A 243 -3.74 -10.23 1.03
C THR A 243 -4.81 -9.62 1.92
N LEU A 244 -5.21 -8.38 1.64
CA LEU A 244 -6.41 -7.77 2.21
C LEU A 244 -7.63 -8.13 1.35
N GLU A 245 -8.62 -8.77 1.95
CA GLU A 245 -9.94 -9.02 1.36
C GLU A 245 -10.96 -7.98 1.79
N ALA A 246 -11.49 -7.22 0.84
CA ALA A 246 -12.57 -6.27 1.07
C ALA A 246 -13.66 -6.41 -0.02
N PRO A 247 -14.87 -5.87 0.15
CA PRO A 247 -15.85 -5.87 -0.93
C PRO A 247 -15.26 -5.30 -2.23
N PHE A 248 -15.45 -6.02 -3.34
CA PHE A 248 -15.02 -5.66 -4.69
C PHE A 248 -13.51 -5.61 -4.96
N VAL A 249 -12.63 -5.78 -3.98
CA VAL A 249 -11.17 -5.70 -4.18
C VAL A 249 -10.38 -6.73 -3.36
N ARG A 250 -9.26 -7.18 -3.93
CA ARG A 250 -8.18 -7.90 -3.24
C ARG A 250 -6.89 -7.11 -3.42
N ILE A 251 -6.27 -6.71 -2.31
CA ILE A 251 -4.98 -6.00 -2.32
C ILE A 251 -3.91 -6.97 -1.87
N LEU A 252 -2.95 -7.25 -2.74
CA LEU A 252 -1.85 -8.18 -2.51
C LEU A 252 -0.61 -7.34 -2.15
N GLY A 253 -0.32 -7.24 -0.85
CA GLY A 253 0.83 -6.51 -0.34
C GLY A 253 2.11 -7.35 -0.36
N LEU A 254 3.22 -6.76 -0.80
CA LEU A 254 4.56 -7.33 -0.80
C LEU A 254 5.52 -6.44 0.01
N TYR A 255 6.49 -7.06 0.67
CA TYR A 255 7.59 -6.36 1.32
C TYR A 255 8.85 -6.39 0.45
N SER A 256 9.39 -5.22 0.11
CA SER A 256 10.47 -5.05 -0.87
C SER A 256 11.86 -4.83 -0.26
N ASN A 257 12.01 -5.11 1.04
CA ASN A 257 13.27 -5.10 1.79
C ASN A 257 13.90 -3.71 2.02
N ILE A 258 15.10 -3.68 2.61
CA ILE A 258 15.72 -2.50 3.22
C ILE A 258 16.65 -1.70 2.31
N MET A 259 16.93 -2.20 1.09
CA MET A 259 17.87 -1.53 0.19
C MET A 259 17.32 -0.17 -0.23
N GLU A 260 18.20 0.78 -0.51
CA GLU A 260 17.78 2.06 -1.09
C GLU A 260 17.21 1.84 -2.50
N ASN A 261 17.93 1.12 -3.36
CA ASN A 261 17.49 0.77 -4.70
C ASN A 261 18.31 -0.43 -5.24
N PRO A 262 17.72 -1.31 -6.07
CA PRO A 262 16.30 -1.56 -6.22
C PRO A 262 15.77 -2.45 -5.08
N GLY A 263 14.46 -2.40 -4.80
CA GLY A 263 13.80 -3.37 -3.91
C GLY A 263 13.77 -4.79 -4.46
N VAL A 264 13.65 -5.77 -3.56
CA VAL A 264 13.65 -7.22 -3.85
C VAL A 264 12.58 -7.96 -3.06
N ILE A 265 12.01 -9.01 -3.65
CA ILE A 265 10.93 -9.83 -3.05
C ILE A 265 11.27 -11.32 -2.98
N SER A 266 12.44 -11.73 -3.46
CA SER A 266 12.83 -13.13 -3.58
C SER A 266 14.35 -13.30 -3.45
N SER A 267 14.82 -14.53 -3.54
CA SER A 267 16.24 -14.86 -3.61
C SER A 267 16.94 -14.36 -4.89
N THR A 268 16.15 -13.94 -5.89
CA THR A 268 16.52 -13.45 -7.23
C THR A 268 17.62 -14.29 -7.91
N PRO A 269 17.28 -15.12 -8.91
CA PRO A 269 18.29 -15.85 -9.66
C PRO A 269 19.25 -14.91 -10.39
N ASP A 270 20.56 -15.12 -10.21
CA ASP A 270 21.59 -14.43 -10.98
C ASP A 270 21.50 -14.86 -12.46
N PRO A 271 21.32 -13.92 -13.42
CA PRO A 271 21.09 -14.26 -14.82
C PRO A 271 22.23 -15.03 -15.50
N LYS A 272 23.47 -14.99 -14.95
CA LYS A 272 24.64 -15.66 -15.55
C LYS A 272 24.83 -17.07 -15.00
N SER A 273 24.66 -17.23 -13.70
CA SER A 273 24.96 -18.48 -12.98
C SER A 273 23.73 -19.30 -12.63
N GLY A 274 22.54 -18.70 -12.64
CA GLY A 274 21.28 -19.31 -12.19
C GLY A 274 21.21 -19.53 -10.68
N LYS A 275 22.23 -19.13 -9.92
CA LYS A 275 22.26 -19.26 -8.45
C LYS A 275 21.54 -18.07 -7.80
N PRO A 276 21.03 -18.20 -6.57
CA PRO A 276 20.49 -17.07 -5.82
C PRO A 276 21.50 -15.93 -5.69
N LYS A 277 21.10 -14.72 -6.09
CA LYS A 277 21.88 -13.49 -5.88
C LYS A 277 21.90 -13.12 -4.40
N PHE A 278 20.80 -13.37 -3.70
CA PHE A 278 20.64 -13.12 -2.27
C PHE A 278 20.33 -14.44 -1.56
N PRO A 279 21.35 -15.25 -1.23
CA PRO A 279 21.15 -16.60 -0.68
C PRO A 279 20.53 -16.63 0.72
N ASN A 280 20.50 -15.48 1.42
CA ASN A 280 19.84 -15.33 2.71
C ASN A 280 18.32 -15.05 2.58
N LEU A 281 17.84 -14.75 1.37
CA LEU A 281 16.42 -14.56 1.11
C LEU A 281 15.79 -15.88 0.65
N SER A 282 14.53 -16.07 1.03
CA SER A 282 13.68 -17.15 0.52
C SER A 282 12.75 -16.63 -0.59
N ASP A 283 12.12 -17.56 -1.32
CA ASP A 283 11.11 -17.24 -2.33
C ASP A 283 9.69 -17.20 -1.74
N VAL A 284 9.56 -17.01 -0.40
CA VAL A 284 8.27 -17.09 0.31
C VAL A 284 7.22 -16.11 -0.23
N GLN A 285 7.64 -14.95 -0.74
CA GLN A 285 6.70 -13.99 -1.33
C GLN A 285 6.29 -14.34 -2.77
N ILE A 286 7.13 -15.10 -3.50
CA ILE A 286 6.77 -15.69 -4.79
C ILE A 286 5.73 -16.80 -4.59
N ASP A 287 5.93 -17.64 -3.58
CA ASP A 287 4.97 -18.68 -3.18
C ASP A 287 3.64 -18.06 -2.75
N TYR A 288 3.68 -17.00 -1.95
CA TYR A 288 2.52 -16.21 -1.55
C TYR A 288 1.77 -15.65 -2.76
N LEU A 289 2.46 -14.92 -3.65
CA LEU A 289 1.82 -14.32 -4.82
C LEU A 289 1.20 -15.39 -5.72
N THR A 290 1.89 -16.53 -5.88
CA THR A 290 1.39 -17.69 -6.64
C THR A 290 0.12 -18.26 -6.01
N ALA A 291 0.10 -18.43 -4.69
CA ALA A 291 -1.06 -18.93 -3.95
C ALA A 291 -2.25 -17.98 -4.07
N ALA A 292 -2.05 -16.68 -3.84
CA ALA A 292 -3.08 -15.66 -3.90
C ALA A 292 -3.71 -15.55 -5.30
N LEU A 293 -2.89 -15.46 -6.35
CA LEU A 293 -3.39 -15.38 -7.73
C LEU A 293 -4.08 -16.69 -8.16
N THR A 294 -3.57 -17.85 -7.73
CA THR A 294 -4.22 -19.16 -7.99
C THR A 294 -5.59 -19.22 -7.34
N ARG A 295 -5.71 -18.70 -6.11
CA ARG A 295 -6.99 -18.63 -5.40
C ARG A 295 -7.97 -17.70 -6.10
N ILE A 296 -7.54 -16.51 -6.50
CA ILE A 296 -8.32 -15.56 -7.30
C ILE A 296 -8.86 -16.24 -8.57
N LYS A 297 -8.02 -16.97 -9.31
CA LYS A 297 -8.41 -17.73 -10.50
C LYS A 297 -9.44 -18.80 -10.18
N LYS A 298 -9.20 -19.61 -9.15
CA LYS A 298 -10.08 -20.73 -8.74
C LYS A 298 -11.45 -20.22 -8.31
N GLN A 299 -11.49 -19.12 -7.57
CA GLN A 299 -12.73 -18.49 -7.12
C GLN A 299 -13.45 -17.74 -8.24
N LYS A 300 -12.80 -17.54 -9.40
CA LYS A 300 -13.28 -16.68 -10.49
C LYS A 300 -13.67 -15.30 -9.97
N PHE A 301 -12.81 -14.76 -9.11
CA PHE A 301 -13.05 -13.46 -8.50
C PHE A 301 -13.07 -12.38 -9.60
N THR A 302 -14.15 -11.60 -9.65
CA THR A 302 -14.39 -10.59 -10.69
C THR A 302 -14.15 -9.15 -10.21
N GLY A 303 -13.72 -8.99 -8.96
CA GLY A 303 -13.37 -7.68 -8.41
C GLY A 303 -11.96 -7.25 -8.81
N ALA A 304 -11.59 -6.06 -8.35
CA ALA A 304 -10.27 -5.49 -8.53
C ALA A 304 -9.19 -6.33 -7.84
N VAL A 305 -8.05 -6.45 -8.51
CA VAL A 305 -6.83 -7.06 -7.97
C VAL A 305 -5.76 -5.98 -8.01
N ILE A 306 -5.30 -5.56 -6.85
CA ILE A 306 -4.28 -4.52 -6.67
C ILE A 306 -3.02 -5.19 -6.16
N LEU A 307 -1.88 -4.91 -6.77
CA LEU A 307 -0.58 -5.27 -6.20
C LEU A 307 0.00 -4.04 -5.50
N ALA A 308 0.42 -4.16 -4.25
CA ALA A 308 1.06 -3.09 -3.50
C ALA A 308 2.47 -3.50 -3.11
N VAL A 309 3.47 -2.69 -3.46
CA VAL A 309 4.87 -2.93 -3.14
C VAL A 309 5.58 -1.59 -2.98
N HIS A 310 6.30 -1.38 -1.89
CA HIS A 310 6.86 -0.07 -1.56
C HIS A 310 7.83 0.44 -2.65
N HIS A 311 8.89 -0.33 -2.94
CA HIS A 311 9.76 -0.02 -4.07
C HIS A 311 9.01 -0.19 -5.39
N PRO A 312 9.00 0.82 -6.26
CA PRO A 312 8.26 0.76 -7.50
C PRO A 312 8.93 -0.15 -8.54
N PRO A 313 8.15 -0.94 -9.30
CA PRO A 313 8.63 -1.55 -10.53
C PRO A 313 9.07 -0.50 -11.57
N TYR A 314 8.32 0.60 -11.67
CA TYR A 314 8.61 1.74 -12.54
C TYR A 314 8.74 3.02 -11.71
N ALA A 315 9.92 3.63 -11.76
CA ALA A 315 10.13 4.98 -11.27
C ALA A 315 11.10 5.72 -12.18
N PHE A 316 10.79 6.98 -12.42
CA PHE A 316 11.62 7.94 -13.14
C PHE A 316 12.10 9.01 -12.16
N GLY A 317 13.35 9.46 -12.24
CA GLY A 317 13.91 10.49 -11.35
C GLY A 317 15.06 9.99 -10.47
N LYS A 318 15.15 10.50 -9.24
CA LYS A 318 16.25 10.19 -8.29
C LYS A 318 16.24 8.71 -7.86
N HIS A 319 15.06 8.18 -7.52
CA HIS A 319 14.87 6.77 -7.17
C HIS A 319 14.57 5.97 -8.43
N SER A 320 15.05 4.73 -8.49
CA SER A 320 14.98 3.89 -9.69
C SER A 320 14.00 2.74 -9.52
N GLY A 321 13.29 2.37 -10.59
CA GLY A 321 12.40 1.20 -10.56
C GLY A 321 13.15 -0.15 -10.52
N SER A 322 12.48 -1.20 -10.05
CA SER A 322 13.00 -2.57 -10.06
C SER A 322 12.41 -3.42 -11.20
N MET A 323 13.07 -3.38 -12.37
CA MET A 323 12.69 -4.22 -13.53
C MET A 323 12.85 -5.72 -13.28
N VAL A 324 13.77 -6.11 -12.37
CA VAL A 324 13.94 -7.52 -11.98
C VAL A 324 12.73 -8.00 -11.19
N MET A 325 12.31 -7.23 -10.19
CA MET A 325 11.10 -7.53 -9.41
C MET A 325 9.86 -7.59 -10.31
N LEU A 326 9.74 -6.68 -11.28
CA LEU A 326 8.65 -6.74 -12.27
C LEU A 326 8.65 -8.07 -13.05
N LYS A 327 9.82 -8.55 -13.50
CA LYS A 327 9.92 -9.81 -14.23
C LYS A 327 9.51 -11.01 -13.38
N GLU A 328 9.87 -11.02 -12.10
CA GLU A 328 9.45 -12.06 -11.14
C GLU A 328 7.93 -12.05 -10.94
N ILE A 329 7.34 -10.87 -10.69
CA ILE A 329 5.88 -10.70 -10.59
C ILE A 329 5.18 -11.17 -11.88
N ASP A 330 5.68 -10.76 -13.04
CA ASP A 330 5.13 -11.12 -14.33
C ASP A 330 5.23 -12.61 -14.64
N ALA A 331 6.29 -13.28 -14.17
CA ALA A 331 6.45 -14.72 -14.31
C ALA A 331 5.34 -15.46 -13.55
N VAL A 332 5.05 -15.03 -12.32
CA VAL A 332 3.93 -15.58 -11.53
C VAL A 332 2.59 -15.29 -12.21
N CYS A 333 2.35 -14.03 -12.64
CA CYS A 333 1.12 -13.63 -13.32
C CYS A 333 0.89 -14.45 -14.61
N ALA A 334 1.94 -14.66 -15.40
CA ALA A 334 1.88 -15.46 -16.63
C ALA A 334 1.62 -16.95 -16.34
N ALA A 335 2.29 -17.53 -15.36
CA ALA A 335 2.11 -18.94 -14.98
C ALA A 335 0.70 -19.22 -14.47
N VAL A 336 0.15 -18.32 -13.65
CA VAL A 336 -1.22 -18.46 -13.13
C VAL A 336 -2.26 -18.05 -14.17
N GLY A 337 -1.97 -17.05 -15.00
CA GLY A 337 -2.92 -16.45 -15.95
C GLY A 337 -3.87 -15.44 -15.31
N VAL A 338 -3.43 -14.78 -14.22
CA VAL A 338 -4.14 -13.66 -13.58
C VAL A 338 -3.17 -12.50 -13.48
N TRP A 339 -3.63 -11.32 -13.89
CA TRP A 339 -2.84 -10.08 -13.87
C TRP A 339 -3.52 -9.06 -12.96
N PRO A 340 -2.76 -8.23 -12.21
CA PRO A 340 -3.34 -7.14 -11.45
C PRO A 340 -4.02 -6.13 -12.39
N HIS A 341 -4.97 -5.39 -11.84
CA HIS A 341 -5.60 -4.26 -12.52
C HIS A 341 -4.75 -2.99 -12.36
N VAL A 342 -4.04 -2.86 -11.24
CA VAL A 342 -3.15 -1.74 -10.94
C VAL A 342 -2.03 -2.20 -10.01
N VAL A 343 -0.88 -1.52 -10.09
CA VAL A 343 0.24 -1.66 -9.15
C VAL A 343 0.46 -0.33 -8.43
N LEU A 344 0.56 -0.36 -7.10
CA LEU A 344 0.74 0.81 -6.23
C LEU A 344 2.07 0.72 -5.48
N SER A 345 2.81 1.83 -5.44
CA SER A 345 4.12 1.95 -4.80
C SER A 345 4.36 3.33 -4.18
N GLY A 346 5.31 3.40 -3.26
CA GLY A 346 5.81 4.65 -2.65
C GLY A 346 7.26 4.90 -3.07
N HIS A 347 8.14 5.14 -2.10
CA HIS A 347 9.60 5.19 -2.16
C HIS A 347 10.20 6.38 -2.93
N ALA A 348 9.73 6.62 -4.15
CA ALA A 348 10.10 7.83 -4.87
C ALA A 348 9.27 8.98 -4.30
N HIS A 349 9.93 10.01 -3.75
CA HIS A 349 9.25 11.11 -3.05
C HIS A 349 8.53 12.09 -4.01
N ASN A 350 7.62 11.60 -4.82
CA ASN A 350 6.82 12.31 -5.81
C ASN A 350 5.64 11.41 -6.24
N TYR A 351 4.76 11.97 -7.04
CA TYR A 351 3.71 11.27 -7.74
C TYR A 351 4.14 10.94 -9.18
N GLN A 352 3.89 9.71 -9.62
CA GLN A 352 4.03 9.29 -11.01
C GLN A 352 2.96 8.28 -11.37
N ARG A 353 2.42 8.38 -12.59
CA ARG A 353 1.52 7.38 -13.15
C ARG A 353 1.99 6.93 -14.51
N PHE A 354 2.31 5.65 -14.62
CA PHE A 354 2.60 4.97 -15.87
C PHE A 354 1.40 4.13 -16.32
N THR A 355 1.27 3.92 -17.62
CA THR A 355 0.40 2.88 -18.18
C THR A 355 1.25 1.88 -18.94
N ARG A 356 1.19 0.61 -18.54
CA ARG A 356 1.76 -0.51 -19.28
C ARG A 356 0.67 -1.14 -20.15
N THR A 357 0.90 -1.21 -21.46
CA THR A 357 0.04 -1.96 -22.38
C THR A 357 0.63 -3.34 -22.62
N LEU A 358 -0.05 -4.39 -22.16
CA LEU A 358 0.37 -5.79 -22.26
C LEU A 358 -0.72 -6.60 -22.97
N GLY A 359 -0.51 -6.89 -24.26
CA GLY A 359 -1.55 -7.43 -25.12
C GLY A 359 -2.74 -6.47 -25.18
N SER A 360 -3.94 -6.95 -24.82
CA SER A 360 -5.12 -6.08 -24.73
C SER A 360 -5.24 -5.34 -23.41
N ARG A 361 -4.50 -5.71 -22.35
CA ARG A 361 -4.63 -5.10 -21.02
C ARG A 361 -3.85 -3.79 -20.96
N GLN A 362 -4.39 -2.85 -20.18
CA GLN A 362 -3.71 -1.61 -19.83
C GLN A 362 -3.66 -1.52 -18.31
N ILE A 363 -2.47 -1.67 -17.75
CA ILE A 363 -2.24 -1.76 -16.30
C ILE A 363 -1.56 -0.47 -15.86
N PRO A 364 -2.23 0.38 -15.07
CA PRO A 364 -1.59 1.52 -14.44
C PRO A 364 -0.59 1.08 -13.37
N PHE A 365 0.53 1.80 -13.29
CA PHE A 365 1.51 1.71 -12.21
C PHE A 365 1.63 3.09 -11.58
N TYR A 366 1.40 3.16 -10.28
CA TYR A 366 1.44 4.40 -9.51
C TYR A 366 2.63 4.41 -8.55
N VAL A 367 3.33 5.54 -8.55
CA VAL A 367 4.22 5.97 -7.48
C VAL A 367 3.52 7.08 -6.73
N VAL A 368 3.33 6.92 -5.42
CA VAL A 368 2.61 7.85 -4.54
C VAL A 368 3.42 8.04 -3.26
N GLY A 369 4.74 8.25 -3.41
CA GLY A 369 5.66 8.45 -2.28
C GLY A 369 5.73 9.88 -1.81
N ASN A 370 4.73 10.70 -2.11
CA ASN A 370 4.64 12.08 -1.68
C ASN A 370 3.62 12.26 -0.54
N GLY A 371 3.52 11.30 0.37
CA GLY A 371 2.56 11.31 1.48
C GLY A 371 2.91 12.25 2.65
N GLY A 372 4.04 12.95 2.58
CA GLY A 372 4.46 13.90 3.62
C GLY A 372 5.98 14.04 3.75
N HIS A 373 6.74 13.09 3.18
CA HIS A 373 8.20 13.08 3.24
C HIS A 373 8.91 13.79 2.08
N GLY A 374 10.04 14.43 2.38
CA GLY A 374 10.80 15.38 1.55
C GLY A 374 10.79 15.13 0.04
N LEU A 375 9.99 15.92 -0.68
CA LEU A 375 9.78 15.84 -2.12
C LEU A 375 11.08 15.81 -2.93
N SER A 376 11.11 14.96 -3.95
CA SER A 376 12.20 14.78 -4.89
C SER A 376 11.80 15.24 -6.30
N LYS A 377 12.64 16.08 -6.91
CA LYS A 377 12.39 16.60 -8.26
C LYS A 377 12.52 15.50 -9.32
N LEU A 378 11.70 15.61 -10.36
CA LEU A 378 11.89 14.87 -11.60
C LEU A 378 12.71 15.69 -12.59
N ASN A 379 13.63 15.04 -13.30
CA ASN A 379 14.39 15.68 -14.38
C ASN A 379 13.59 15.64 -15.69
N ILE A 380 12.48 16.38 -15.72
CA ILE A 380 11.58 16.53 -16.87
C ILE A 380 11.27 18.01 -17.07
N ASP A 381 11.01 18.40 -18.31
CA ASP A 381 10.49 19.72 -18.61
C ASP A 381 9.04 19.81 -18.08
N PRO A 382 8.76 20.63 -17.04
CA PRO A 382 7.44 20.71 -16.44
C PRO A 382 6.41 21.40 -17.35
N THR A 383 6.83 22.02 -18.45
CA THR A 383 5.94 22.68 -19.42
C THR A 383 5.26 21.67 -20.36
N LEU A 384 5.85 20.49 -20.54
CA LEU A 384 5.34 19.42 -21.40
C LEU A 384 4.58 18.39 -20.57
N ARG A 385 3.26 18.59 -20.40
CA ARG A 385 2.36 17.64 -19.72
C ARG A 385 1.82 16.52 -20.64
N THR A 386 2.48 16.26 -21.77
CA THR A 386 2.05 15.20 -22.69
C THR A 386 2.56 13.84 -22.23
N PRO A 387 1.84 12.74 -22.51
CA PRO A 387 2.33 11.39 -22.21
C PRO A 387 3.72 11.14 -22.84
N ILE A 388 4.64 10.59 -22.06
CA ILE A 388 6.04 10.35 -22.45
C ILE A 388 6.26 8.84 -22.63
N PRO A 389 6.54 8.34 -23.85
CA PRO A 389 6.91 6.94 -24.06
C PRO A 389 8.18 6.57 -23.29
N MET A 390 8.16 5.43 -22.60
CA MET A 390 9.26 4.92 -21.77
C MET A 390 9.75 3.56 -22.28
N PRO A 391 10.38 3.47 -23.47
CA PRO A 391 10.80 2.20 -24.06
C PRO A 391 11.82 1.43 -23.19
N ALA A 392 12.60 2.12 -22.35
CA ALA A 392 13.51 1.49 -21.40
C ALA A 392 12.81 0.68 -20.29
N PHE A 393 11.52 0.92 -20.06
CA PHE A 393 10.69 0.19 -19.10
C PHE A 393 9.84 -0.91 -19.73
N ALA A 394 9.86 -1.03 -21.06
CA ALA A 394 9.22 -2.14 -21.75
C ALA A 394 10.01 -3.44 -21.56
N GLN A 395 9.30 -4.57 -21.58
CA GLN A 395 9.84 -5.92 -21.71
C GLN A 395 9.60 -6.41 -23.15
N PRO A 396 10.62 -6.31 -24.05
CA PRO A 396 10.49 -6.72 -25.44
C PRO A 396 10.01 -8.17 -25.61
N GLU A 397 10.41 -9.07 -24.70
CA GLU A 397 10.00 -10.47 -24.68
C GLU A 397 8.48 -10.67 -24.47
N ARG A 398 7.78 -9.65 -23.96
CA ARG A 398 6.32 -9.64 -23.77
C ARG A 398 5.59 -8.77 -24.79
N ASN A 399 6.32 -8.10 -25.69
CA ASN A 399 5.78 -7.15 -26.65
C ASN A 399 4.85 -6.12 -25.99
N ASP A 400 5.29 -5.57 -24.85
CA ASP A 400 4.56 -4.53 -24.14
C ASP A 400 5.07 -3.13 -24.49
N SER A 401 4.36 -2.11 -24.02
CA SER A 401 4.79 -0.72 -24.07
C SER A 401 4.48 -0.02 -22.75
N VAL A 402 5.28 0.98 -22.41
CA VAL A 402 5.12 1.77 -21.18
C VAL A 402 5.16 3.24 -21.54
N THR A 403 4.24 4.00 -20.93
CA THR A 403 4.15 5.46 -21.08
C THR A 403 4.01 6.08 -19.70
N LEU A 404 4.79 7.11 -19.39
CA LEU A 404 4.55 8.00 -18.25
C LEU A 404 3.43 8.97 -18.64
N ASN A 405 2.29 8.88 -17.97
CA ASN A 405 1.09 9.64 -18.31
C ASN A 405 0.91 10.89 -17.45
N SER A 406 1.29 10.84 -16.18
CA SER A 406 1.16 11.96 -15.25
C SER A 406 2.24 11.91 -14.18
N TYR A 407 2.52 13.05 -13.58
CA TYR A 407 3.51 13.20 -12.52
C TYR A 407 3.29 14.49 -11.73
N ASP A 408 3.71 14.50 -10.46
CA ASP A 408 3.78 15.69 -9.62
C ASP A 408 4.93 15.54 -8.63
N PHE A 409 5.86 16.48 -8.63
CA PHE A 409 7.03 16.49 -7.75
C PHE A 409 7.13 17.79 -6.94
N LYS A 410 6.03 18.55 -6.90
CA LYS A 410 5.93 19.85 -6.23
C LYS A 410 4.99 19.83 -5.04
N ASN A 411 4.02 18.94 -5.04
CA ASN A 411 3.03 18.84 -3.98
C ASN A 411 3.09 17.48 -3.30
N TYR A 412 2.71 17.46 -2.02
CA TYR A 412 2.33 16.24 -1.32
C TYR A 412 0.92 15.81 -1.75
N GLY A 413 0.54 14.57 -1.51
CA GLY A 413 -0.78 14.09 -1.91
C GLY A 413 -1.04 12.62 -1.58
N TYR A 414 -2.19 12.15 -2.05
CA TYR A 414 -2.64 10.77 -1.88
C TYR A 414 -3.53 10.33 -3.04
N LEU A 415 -3.81 9.03 -3.10
CA LEU A 415 -4.84 8.47 -3.94
C LEU A 415 -6.14 8.28 -3.17
N ARG A 416 -7.24 8.73 -3.75
CA ARG A 416 -8.59 8.27 -3.41
C ARG A 416 -9.02 7.23 -4.44
N ILE A 417 -9.39 6.05 -3.97
CA ILE A 417 -9.67 4.90 -4.84
C ILE A 417 -11.12 4.46 -4.64
N VAL A 418 -11.87 4.43 -5.73
CA VAL A 418 -13.28 4.03 -5.77
C VAL A 418 -13.39 2.72 -6.55
N VAL A 419 -14.03 1.70 -5.97
CA VAL A 419 -14.16 0.38 -6.60
C VAL A 419 -15.58 -0.14 -6.48
N ASN A 420 -16.08 -0.74 -7.57
CA ASN A 420 -17.34 -1.48 -7.59
C ASN A 420 -17.18 -2.81 -8.34
N THR A 421 -18.29 -3.48 -8.64
CA THR A 421 -18.29 -4.78 -9.35
C THR A 421 -17.78 -4.76 -10.79
N LYS A 422 -17.58 -3.57 -11.39
CA LYS A 422 -17.24 -3.40 -12.81
C LYS A 422 -16.03 -2.51 -13.04
N LEU A 423 -15.82 -1.51 -12.20
CA LEU A 423 -14.85 -0.44 -12.40
C LEU A 423 -13.96 -0.29 -11.18
N LEU A 424 -12.69 0.00 -11.44
CA LEU A 424 -11.74 0.53 -10.46
C LEU A 424 -11.32 1.92 -10.94
N HIS A 425 -11.59 2.93 -10.13
CA HIS A 425 -11.27 4.33 -10.40
C HIS A 425 -10.25 4.82 -9.38
N LEU A 426 -9.15 5.40 -9.85
CA LEU A 426 -8.09 5.96 -9.02
C LEU A 426 -7.97 7.45 -9.29
N GLU A 427 -7.99 8.24 -8.23
CA GLU A 427 -7.98 9.70 -8.23
C GLU A 427 -6.76 10.17 -7.46
N TYR A 428 -5.88 10.98 -8.06
CA TYR A 428 -4.78 11.64 -7.37
C TYR A 428 -5.20 13.03 -6.91
N HIS A 429 -4.99 13.28 -5.62
CA HIS A 429 -5.39 14.49 -4.92
C HIS A 429 -4.16 15.12 -4.26
N PRO A 430 -3.61 16.22 -4.79
CA PRO A 430 -2.54 16.94 -4.14
C PRO A 430 -3.09 17.69 -2.92
N ALA A 431 -2.33 17.65 -1.83
CA ALA A 431 -2.66 18.27 -0.55
C ALA A 431 -2.76 19.81 -0.66
N SER A 432 -1.96 20.40 -1.55
CA SER A 432 -1.90 21.83 -1.83
C SER A 432 -3.22 22.45 -2.31
N ASP A 433 -4.15 21.64 -2.81
CA ASP A 433 -5.46 22.11 -3.27
C ASP A 433 -6.42 22.45 -2.12
N GLY A 434 -6.01 22.18 -0.88
CA GLY A 434 -6.80 22.39 0.32
C GLY A 434 -7.89 21.35 0.53
N THR A 435 -8.62 21.49 1.64
CA THR A 435 -9.63 20.53 2.11
C THR A 435 -10.95 20.61 1.35
N ASP A 436 -11.27 21.77 0.78
CA ASP A 436 -12.53 22.03 0.06
C ASP A 436 -12.52 21.46 -1.37
N THR A 437 -11.35 21.34 -1.99
CA THR A 437 -11.22 20.85 -3.37
C THR A 437 -11.30 19.33 -3.42
N LYS A 438 -12.37 18.82 -4.04
CA LYS A 438 -12.64 17.38 -4.25
C LYS A 438 -12.39 16.87 -5.67
N THR A 439 -12.01 17.75 -6.60
CA THR A 439 -11.67 17.35 -7.97
C THR A 439 -10.23 16.86 -8.00
N PRO A 440 -9.94 15.67 -8.56
CA PRO A 440 -8.57 15.19 -8.67
C PRO A 440 -7.81 15.87 -9.82
N ASP A 441 -6.51 16.03 -9.63
CA ASP A 441 -5.58 16.55 -10.64
C ASP A 441 -5.23 15.51 -11.71
N ASP A 442 -5.37 14.23 -11.37
CA ASP A 442 -5.21 13.12 -12.30
C ASP A 442 -6.12 11.96 -11.91
N SER A 443 -6.66 11.25 -12.91
CA SER A 443 -7.49 10.07 -12.64
C SER A 443 -7.48 9.07 -13.78
N VAL A 444 -7.74 7.80 -13.43
CA VAL A 444 -7.90 6.70 -14.39
C VAL A 444 -9.00 5.77 -13.93
N THR A 445 -9.84 5.33 -14.87
CA THR A 445 -10.76 4.22 -14.65
C THR A 445 -10.34 2.99 -15.44
N ILE A 446 -10.41 1.83 -14.80
CA ILE A 446 -10.16 0.51 -15.38
C ILE A 446 -11.49 -0.26 -15.40
N ASP A 447 -11.83 -0.85 -16.54
CA ASP A 447 -12.89 -1.88 -16.63
C ASP A 447 -12.32 -3.22 -16.14
N LEU A 448 -12.92 -3.79 -15.09
CA LEU A 448 -12.44 -5.00 -14.42
C LEU A 448 -12.61 -6.26 -15.29
N ALA A 449 -13.58 -6.28 -16.19
CA ALA A 449 -13.81 -7.44 -17.05
C ALA A 449 -12.76 -7.51 -18.17
N THR A 450 -12.43 -6.37 -18.78
CA THR A 450 -11.47 -6.31 -19.89
C THR A 450 -10.03 -6.10 -19.41
N GLY A 451 -9.84 -5.46 -18.26
CA GLY A 451 -8.54 -4.99 -17.79
C GLY A 451 -7.97 -3.85 -18.64
N THR A 452 -8.84 -3.01 -19.22
CA THR A 452 -8.48 -1.88 -20.07
C THR A 452 -8.90 -0.56 -19.44
N LEU A 453 -8.24 0.53 -19.82
CA LEU A 453 -8.67 1.85 -19.39
C LEU A 453 -9.99 2.20 -20.09
N THR A 454 -10.83 2.97 -19.40
CA THR A 454 -12.15 3.38 -19.89
C THR A 454 -12.47 4.80 -19.46
N THR A 455 -13.32 5.47 -20.22
CA THR A 455 -13.88 6.79 -19.86
C THR A 455 -15.15 6.67 -19.02
N GLN A 456 -15.63 5.45 -18.76
CA GLN A 456 -16.73 5.24 -17.83
C GLN A 456 -16.35 5.74 -16.45
N THR A 457 -17.29 6.37 -15.77
CA THR A 457 -17.13 6.84 -14.40
C THR A 457 -17.98 6.01 -13.45
N ILE A 458 -17.47 5.82 -12.23
CA ILE A 458 -18.29 5.34 -11.13
C ILE A 458 -19.11 6.55 -10.67
N GLN A 459 -20.45 6.49 -10.77
CA GLN A 459 -21.28 7.56 -10.22
C GLN A 459 -21.01 7.69 -8.71
N SER A 460 -20.58 8.89 -8.30
CA SER A 460 -20.32 9.28 -6.91
C SER A 460 -21.59 9.28 -6.07
#